data_AF-A3JD79-F1
#
_entry.id   AF-A3JD79-F1
#
_cell.length_a   1.000
_cell.length_b   1.000
_cell.length_c   1.000
_cell.angle_alpha   90.00
_cell.angle_beta   90.00
_cell.angle_gamma   90.00
#
_symmetry.space_group_name_H-M   'P 1'
#
loop_
_entity.id
_entity.type
_entity.pdbx_description
1 polymer ?
#
loop_
_entity_poly.entity_id
_entity_poly.type
_entity_poly.pdbx_seq_one_letter_code
_entity_poly.pdbx_strand_id
1 'polypeptide(L)'
;MGRVGREWLGTPPGRAVERALPESYVGPRAESFDTAPGGGISAGWQSRKAEIGRPDWIETRVEEWPAAAITALEDLHSRGETAAAIAVNGVVIGLLGFADRVRPDAAAALQALHKAGVKRLVMLTGDHAASAWRVARELGIDEVHAGLLPEQKLEAVKTIQRESGPTAMVGDGINDAPALGAADIGIAMGAAGTDVAIESADIALMADDLGKIPEAIGLASATLNNIR
;
A
#
# COMPACT_ATOMS: atom_id res chain seq x y z
N MET A 1 -26.39 -0.69 14.29
CA MET A 1 -25.44 -1.79 14.00
C MET A 1 -25.63 -2.91 15.00
N GLY A 2 -26.15 -4.07 14.56
CA GLY A 2 -26.11 -5.28 15.39
C GLY A 2 -24.65 -5.71 15.62
N ARG A 3 -24.39 -6.58 16.59
CA ARG A 3 -23.05 -7.05 17.00
C ARG A 3 -22.30 -7.83 15.90
N VAL A 4 -22.89 -7.92 14.71
CA VAL A 4 -22.64 -8.85 13.62
C VAL A 4 -22.20 -8.02 12.41
N GLY A 5 -20.94 -8.15 11.99
CA GLY A 5 -20.31 -7.34 10.93
C GLY A 5 -19.16 -6.42 11.40
N ARG A 6 -19.01 -6.18 12.71
CA ARG A 6 -17.91 -5.34 13.25
C ARG A 6 -16.53 -5.96 13.08
N GLU A 7 -16.43 -7.28 13.08
CA GLU A 7 -15.15 -7.99 12.89
C GLU A 7 -14.59 -7.78 11.48
N TRP A 8 -15.45 -7.81 10.46
CA TRP A 8 -15.01 -7.56 9.08
C TRP A 8 -14.67 -6.09 8.84
N LEU A 9 -15.43 -5.16 9.43
CA LEU A 9 -15.08 -3.72 9.44
C LEU A 9 -13.75 -3.43 10.16
N GLY A 10 -13.25 -4.37 10.98
CA GLY A 10 -11.92 -4.30 11.56
C GLY A 10 -10.78 -4.66 10.60
N THR A 11 -11.08 -5.21 9.42
CA THR A 11 -10.07 -5.58 8.40
C THR A 11 -9.75 -4.40 7.46
N PRO A 12 -8.56 -4.35 6.82
CA PRO A 12 -8.26 -3.31 5.84
C PRO A 12 -9.30 -3.22 4.69
N PRO A 13 -9.74 -4.32 4.06
CA PRO A 13 -10.79 -4.26 3.03
C PRO A 13 -12.14 -3.78 3.58
N GLY A 14 -12.53 -4.23 4.78
CA GLY A 14 -13.78 -3.80 5.39
C GLY A 14 -13.82 -2.30 5.68
N ARG A 15 -12.73 -1.75 6.23
CA ARG A 15 -12.58 -0.29 6.42
C ARG A 15 -12.57 0.47 5.10
N ALA A 16 -11.95 -0.09 4.07
CA ALA A 16 -11.91 0.55 2.75
C ALA A 16 -13.31 0.65 2.13
N VAL A 17 -14.13 -0.41 2.23
CA VAL A 17 -15.53 -0.36 1.79
C VAL A 17 -16.33 0.64 2.61
N GLU A 18 -16.20 0.66 3.93
CA GLU A 18 -16.91 1.62 4.79
C GLU A 18 -16.57 3.07 4.44
N ARG A 19 -15.30 3.38 4.20
CA ARG A 19 -14.85 4.72 3.77
C ARG A 19 -15.31 5.13 2.37
N ALA A 20 -15.57 4.15 1.49
CA ALA A 20 -16.03 4.42 0.14
C ALA A 20 -17.53 4.71 0.06
N LEU A 21 -18.29 4.31 1.09
CA LEU A 21 -19.73 4.57 1.16
C LEU A 21 -20.00 6.01 1.63
N PRO A 22 -21.06 6.66 1.13
CA PRO A 22 -21.51 7.95 1.65
C PRO A 22 -21.84 7.86 3.15
N GLU A 23 -21.59 8.91 3.93
CA GLU A 23 -21.96 8.95 5.35
C GLU A 23 -23.47 8.75 5.59
N SER A 24 -24.30 9.10 4.60
CA SER A 24 -25.75 8.91 4.61
C SER A 24 -26.21 7.50 4.26
N TYR A 25 -25.28 6.61 3.87
CA TYR A 25 -25.63 5.26 3.45
C TYR A 25 -26.09 4.43 4.66
N VAL A 26 -27.34 3.96 4.58
CA VAL A 26 -27.89 2.99 5.53
C VAL A 26 -28.13 1.68 4.79
N GLY A 27 -27.22 0.73 4.99
CA GLY A 27 -27.32 -0.60 4.41
C GLY A 27 -28.38 -1.48 5.08
N PRO A 28 -28.83 -2.55 4.41
CA PRO A 28 -29.75 -3.51 5.01
C PRO A 28 -29.14 -4.21 6.22
N ARG A 29 -29.99 -4.62 7.17
CA ARG A 29 -29.55 -5.43 8.30
C ARG A 29 -29.49 -6.90 7.88
N ALA A 30 -28.31 -7.52 8.07
CA ALA A 30 -28.15 -8.96 7.91
C ALA A 30 -28.95 -9.74 8.96
N GLU A 31 -29.61 -10.82 8.53
CA GLU A 31 -30.36 -11.78 9.34
C GLU A 31 -29.42 -12.81 9.99
N SER A 32 -28.37 -13.20 9.28
CA SER A 32 -27.28 -14.07 9.74
C SER A 32 -25.94 -13.59 9.17
N PHE A 33 -24.84 -14.02 9.78
CA PHE A 33 -23.49 -13.66 9.35
C PHE A 33 -22.49 -14.67 9.87
N ASP A 34 -21.50 -14.97 9.05
CA ASP A 34 -20.40 -15.87 9.39
C ASP A 34 -19.09 -15.35 8.78
N THR A 35 -17.99 -15.57 9.49
CA THR A 35 -16.65 -15.13 9.08
C THR A 35 -15.81 -16.37 8.82
N ALA A 36 -15.20 -16.47 7.64
CA ALA A 36 -14.20 -17.48 7.32
C ALA A 36 -12.81 -16.83 7.36
N PRO A 37 -12.00 -17.05 8.43
CA PRO A 37 -10.67 -16.46 8.55
C PRO A 37 -9.81 -16.75 7.31
N GLY A 38 -9.23 -15.71 6.74
CA GLY A 38 -8.44 -15.79 5.51
C GLY A 38 -9.25 -15.97 4.21
N GLY A 39 -10.55 -16.28 4.28
CA GLY A 39 -11.43 -16.44 3.13
C GLY A 39 -12.29 -15.21 2.86
N GLY A 40 -13.21 -14.89 3.78
CA GLY A 40 -14.21 -13.84 3.57
C GLY A 40 -15.33 -13.86 4.61
N ILE A 41 -16.49 -13.34 4.22
CA ILE A 41 -17.70 -13.32 5.05
C ILE A 41 -18.91 -13.81 4.24
N SER A 42 -19.87 -14.40 4.95
CA SER A 42 -21.19 -14.76 4.45
C SER A 42 -22.25 -14.04 5.27
N ALA A 43 -23.35 -13.63 4.64
CA ALA A 43 -24.49 -13.01 5.31
C ALA A 43 -25.82 -13.48 4.70
N GLY A 44 -26.83 -13.68 5.55
CA GLY A 44 -28.21 -13.89 5.13
C GLY A 44 -28.98 -12.58 5.06
N TRP A 45 -29.71 -12.34 3.96
CA TRP A 45 -30.58 -11.17 3.80
C TRP A 45 -31.75 -11.49 2.87
N GLN A 46 -33.01 -11.29 3.32
CA GLN A 46 -34.22 -11.54 2.52
C GLN A 46 -34.25 -12.95 1.89
N SER A 47 -33.92 -13.98 2.69
CA SER A 47 -33.78 -15.37 2.22
C SER A 47 -32.72 -15.59 1.13
N ARG A 48 -31.84 -14.61 0.89
CA ARG A 48 -30.67 -14.73 0.01
C ARG A 48 -29.41 -14.89 0.85
N LYS A 49 -28.45 -15.62 0.31
CA LYS A 49 -27.09 -15.74 0.85
C LYS A 49 -26.19 -14.80 0.04
N ALA A 50 -25.62 -13.79 0.70
CA ALA A 50 -24.62 -12.89 0.13
C ALA A 50 -23.25 -13.23 0.70
N GLU A 51 -22.23 -13.27 -0.14
CA GLU A 51 -20.86 -13.61 0.24
C GLU A 51 -19.89 -12.62 -0.38
N ILE A 52 -18.87 -12.22 0.39
CA ILE A 52 -17.75 -11.42 -0.12
C ILE A 52 -16.46 -11.96 0.45
N GLY A 53 -15.46 -12.18 -0.40
CA GLY A 53 -14.19 -12.73 0.02
C GLY A 53 -13.18 -12.81 -1.10
N ARG A 54 -12.05 -13.47 -0.83
CA ARG A 54 -11.02 -13.69 -1.84
C ARG A 54 -11.60 -14.49 -3.03
N PRO A 55 -11.15 -14.22 -4.27
CA PRO A 55 -11.63 -14.92 -5.45
C PRO A 55 -11.54 -16.45 -5.35
N ASP A 56 -10.39 -16.97 -4.89
CA ASP A 56 -10.14 -18.41 -4.69
C ASP A 56 -11.12 -19.05 -3.69
N TRP A 57 -11.46 -18.32 -2.63
CA TRP A 57 -12.42 -18.77 -1.63
C TRP A 57 -13.85 -18.77 -2.17
N ILE A 58 -14.24 -17.74 -2.92
CA ILE A 58 -15.58 -17.63 -3.53
C ILE A 58 -15.77 -18.69 -4.62
N GLU A 59 -14.75 -18.97 -5.43
CA GLU A 59 -14.81 -19.96 -6.51
C GLU A 59 -15.26 -21.35 -6.02
N THR A 60 -14.85 -21.74 -4.81
CA THR A 60 -15.27 -23.03 -4.20
C THR A 60 -16.71 -23.05 -3.66
N ARG A 61 -17.43 -21.92 -3.72
CA ARG A 61 -18.73 -21.71 -3.04
C ARG A 61 -19.84 -21.25 -3.98
N VAL A 62 -19.51 -21.01 -5.25
CA VAL A 62 -20.43 -20.55 -6.27
C VAL A 62 -20.69 -21.65 -7.30
N GLU A 63 -21.90 -21.64 -7.85
CA GLU A 63 -22.30 -22.49 -8.97
C GLU A 63 -21.96 -21.80 -10.31
N GLU A 64 -21.97 -20.47 -10.34
CA GLU A 64 -21.75 -19.68 -11.54
C GLU A 64 -20.73 -18.56 -11.33
N TRP A 65 -19.72 -18.57 -12.20
CA TRP A 65 -18.76 -17.47 -12.36
C TRP A 65 -18.88 -16.94 -13.80
N PRO A 66 -19.61 -15.83 -14.03
CA PRO A 66 -19.80 -15.30 -15.38
C PRO A 66 -18.48 -14.93 -16.06
N ALA A 67 -18.37 -15.16 -17.37
CA ALA A 67 -17.16 -14.84 -18.13
C ALA A 67 -16.70 -13.38 -17.95
N ALA A 68 -17.65 -12.44 -17.88
CA ALA A 68 -17.36 -11.03 -17.61
C ALA A 68 -16.66 -10.81 -16.25
N ALA A 69 -17.02 -11.60 -15.22
CA ALA A 69 -16.35 -11.54 -13.92
C ALA A 69 -14.95 -12.15 -13.97
N ILE A 70 -14.70 -13.18 -14.79
CA ILE A 70 -13.35 -13.72 -15.01
C ILE A 70 -12.45 -12.64 -15.63
N THR A 71 -12.91 -12.01 -16.72
CA THR A 71 -12.16 -10.93 -17.38
C THR A 71 -11.94 -9.73 -16.46
N ALA A 72 -12.93 -9.33 -15.66
CA ALA A 72 -12.76 -8.26 -14.69
C ALA A 72 -11.75 -8.61 -13.58
N LEU A 73 -11.68 -9.88 -13.17
CA LEU A 73 -10.69 -10.34 -12.20
C LEU A 73 -9.27 -10.27 -12.75
N GLU A 74 -9.09 -10.70 -14.00
CA GLU A 74 -7.81 -10.58 -14.71
C GLU A 74 -7.37 -9.13 -14.85
N ASP A 75 -8.29 -8.21 -15.15
CA ASP A 75 -8.03 -6.77 -15.21
C ASP A 75 -7.56 -6.22 -13.87
N LEU A 76 -8.26 -6.55 -12.76
CA LEU A 76 -7.88 -6.15 -11.41
C LEU A 76 -6.47 -6.65 -11.05
N HIS A 77 -6.17 -7.92 -11.34
CA HIS A 77 -4.84 -8.49 -11.11
C HIS A 77 -3.77 -7.81 -11.97
N SER A 78 -4.08 -7.48 -13.22
CA SER A 78 -3.14 -6.78 -14.12
C SER A 78 -2.82 -5.37 -13.64
N ARG A 79 -3.76 -4.73 -12.93
CA ARG A 79 -3.58 -3.46 -12.24
C ARG A 79 -2.91 -3.61 -10.87
N GLY A 80 -2.62 -4.84 -10.41
CA GLY A 80 -1.99 -5.06 -9.12
C GLY A 80 -2.91 -4.73 -7.93
N GLU A 81 -4.22 -4.76 -8.15
CA GLU A 81 -5.21 -4.54 -7.11
C GLU A 81 -5.49 -5.83 -6.34
N THR A 82 -5.72 -5.72 -5.04
CA THR A 82 -6.27 -6.83 -4.26
C THR A 82 -7.74 -6.98 -4.63
N ALA A 83 -8.16 -8.13 -5.12
CA ALA A 83 -9.55 -8.38 -5.52
C ALA A 83 -10.36 -9.04 -4.40
N ALA A 84 -11.63 -8.68 -4.28
CA ALA A 84 -12.65 -9.45 -3.57
C ALA A 84 -13.84 -9.70 -4.48
N ALA A 85 -14.32 -10.94 -4.53
CA ALA A 85 -15.51 -11.30 -5.29
C ALA A 85 -16.75 -11.23 -4.40
N ILE A 86 -17.86 -10.76 -4.97
CA ILE A 86 -19.18 -10.68 -4.34
C ILE A 86 -20.08 -11.68 -5.04
N ALA A 87 -20.68 -12.58 -4.27
CA ALA A 87 -21.64 -13.56 -4.75
C ALA A 87 -22.98 -13.44 -4.03
N VAL A 88 -24.07 -13.71 -4.76
CA VAL A 88 -25.42 -13.83 -4.20
C VAL A 88 -26.04 -15.12 -4.71
N ASN A 89 -26.52 -15.96 -3.78
CA ASN A 89 -27.13 -17.26 -4.07
C ASN A 89 -26.28 -18.13 -5.00
N GLY A 90 -24.97 -18.19 -4.77
CA GLY A 90 -24.06 -19.01 -5.55
C GLY A 90 -23.71 -18.44 -6.94
N VAL A 91 -24.04 -17.19 -7.24
CA VAL A 91 -23.66 -16.52 -8.50
C VAL A 91 -22.79 -15.30 -8.19
N VAL A 92 -21.63 -15.19 -8.84
CA VAL A 92 -20.79 -13.98 -8.73
C VAL A 92 -21.50 -12.81 -9.42
N ILE A 93 -21.77 -11.74 -8.67
CA ILE A 93 -22.47 -10.54 -9.15
C ILE A 93 -21.56 -9.32 -9.32
N GLY A 94 -20.33 -9.38 -8.82
CA GLY A 94 -19.38 -8.28 -8.94
C GLY A 94 -18.05 -8.54 -8.25
N LEU A 95 -17.11 -7.64 -8.48
CA LEU A 95 -15.79 -7.63 -7.87
C LEU A 95 -15.51 -6.26 -7.26
N LEU A 96 -14.71 -6.22 -6.21
CA LEU A 96 -14.11 -5.01 -5.65
C LEU A 96 -12.60 -5.09 -5.80
N GLY A 97 -12.01 -4.01 -6.32
CA GLY A 97 -10.58 -3.79 -6.34
C GLY A 97 -10.15 -2.89 -5.19
N PHE A 98 -9.11 -3.30 -4.48
CA PHE A 98 -8.48 -2.52 -3.42
C PHE A 98 -7.05 -2.17 -3.81
N ALA A 99 -6.72 -0.89 -3.75
CA ALA A 99 -5.39 -0.37 -3.99
C ALA A 99 -5.05 0.71 -2.97
N ASP A 100 -3.78 0.78 -2.59
CA ASP A 100 -3.28 1.90 -1.82
C ASP A 100 -3.27 3.16 -2.67
N ARG A 101 -3.75 4.25 -2.06
CA ARG A 101 -3.71 5.57 -2.68
C ARG A 101 -2.31 6.12 -2.56
N VAL A 102 -1.76 6.47 -3.72
CA VAL A 102 -0.52 7.25 -3.80
C VAL A 102 -0.79 8.65 -3.22
N ARG A 103 0.20 9.21 -2.52
CA ARG A 103 0.09 10.56 -1.98
C ARG A 103 0.02 11.57 -3.14
N PRO A 104 -0.89 12.56 -3.10
CA PRO A 104 -1.07 13.50 -4.23
C PRO A 104 0.20 14.26 -4.62
N ASP A 105 1.09 14.49 -3.66
CA ASP A 105 2.36 15.21 -3.78
C ASP A 105 3.55 14.32 -4.20
N ALA A 106 3.42 12.99 -4.10
CA ALA A 106 4.54 12.07 -4.30
C ALA A 106 5.17 12.19 -5.70
N ALA A 107 4.36 12.24 -6.76
CA ALA A 107 4.89 12.35 -8.13
C ALA A 107 5.69 13.66 -8.33
N ALA A 108 5.20 14.77 -7.79
CA ALA A 108 5.88 16.06 -7.88
C ALA A 108 7.19 16.06 -7.07
N ALA A 109 7.17 15.47 -5.87
CA ALA A 109 8.36 15.35 -5.02
C ALA A 109 9.46 14.51 -5.67
N LEU A 110 9.12 13.34 -6.22
CA LEU A 110 10.08 12.46 -6.89
C LEU A 110 10.69 13.11 -8.15
N GLN A 111 9.88 13.81 -8.95
CA GLN A 111 10.39 14.60 -10.07
C GLN A 111 11.33 15.71 -9.61
N ALA A 112 11.05 16.36 -8.48
CA ALA A 112 11.92 17.37 -7.90
C ALA A 112 13.26 16.78 -7.41
N LEU A 113 13.26 15.54 -6.90
CA LEU A 113 14.50 14.82 -6.55
C LEU A 113 15.38 14.57 -7.77
N HIS A 114 14.80 14.09 -8.89
CA HIS A 114 15.55 13.94 -10.14
C HIS A 114 16.14 15.28 -10.60
N LYS A 115 15.36 16.38 -10.55
CA LYS A 115 15.85 17.73 -10.87
C LYS A 115 16.95 18.22 -9.93
N ALA A 116 16.93 17.80 -8.66
CA ALA A 116 17.96 18.09 -7.68
C ALA A 116 19.23 17.23 -7.86
N GLY A 117 19.28 16.34 -8.85
CA GLY A 117 20.45 15.55 -9.21
C GLY A 117 20.45 14.12 -8.64
N VAL A 118 19.37 13.67 -8.02
CA VAL A 118 19.19 12.25 -7.67
C VAL A 118 19.11 11.46 -8.97
N LYS A 119 19.99 10.47 -9.15
CA LYS A 119 20.13 9.75 -10.42
C LYS A 119 19.25 8.50 -10.54
N ARG A 120 18.89 7.91 -9.41
CA ARG A 120 18.18 6.62 -9.33
C ARG A 120 17.23 6.68 -8.14
N LEU A 121 15.94 6.47 -8.40
CA LEU A 121 14.90 6.27 -7.40
C LEU A 121 14.56 4.78 -7.33
N VAL A 122 14.68 4.19 -6.14
CA VAL A 122 14.44 2.77 -5.91
C VAL A 122 13.33 2.60 -4.87
N MET A 123 12.32 1.80 -5.20
CA MET A 123 11.27 1.39 -4.26
C MET A 123 11.62 0.03 -3.65
N LEU A 124 11.65 -0.04 -2.32
CA LEU A 124 11.77 -1.28 -1.55
C LEU A 124 10.47 -1.52 -0.78
N THR A 125 9.71 -2.57 -1.10
CA THR A 125 8.43 -2.86 -0.44
C THR A 125 8.25 -4.34 -0.11
N GLY A 126 7.48 -4.62 0.95
CA GLY A 126 6.99 -5.95 1.29
C GLY A 126 5.76 -6.36 0.48
N ASP A 127 5.16 -5.43 -0.27
CA ASP A 127 3.96 -5.69 -1.06
C ASP A 127 4.22 -6.60 -2.26
N HIS A 128 3.15 -7.15 -2.80
CA HIS A 128 3.22 -7.97 -4.01
C HIS A 128 3.73 -7.16 -5.21
N ALA A 129 4.55 -7.79 -6.05
CA ALA A 129 5.23 -7.15 -7.19
C ALA A 129 4.28 -6.38 -8.11
N ALA A 130 3.09 -6.92 -8.40
CA ALA A 130 2.12 -6.25 -9.27
C ALA A 130 1.67 -4.87 -8.71
N SER A 131 1.41 -4.77 -7.40
CA SER A 131 1.04 -3.50 -6.76
C SER A 131 2.20 -2.52 -6.77
N ALA A 132 3.39 -3.00 -6.40
CA ALA A 132 4.61 -2.19 -6.35
C ALA A 132 4.95 -1.59 -7.73
N TRP A 133 4.88 -2.40 -8.79
CA TRP A 133 5.12 -1.93 -10.16
C TRP A 133 4.05 -0.97 -10.67
N ARG A 134 2.77 -1.13 -10.26
CA ARG A 134 1.75 -0.13 -10.57
C ARG A 134 2.13 1.23 -9.98
N VAL A 135 2.42 1.28 -8.68
CA VAL A 135 2.78 2.52 -7.98
C VAL A 135 4.04 3.13 -8.58
N ALA A 136 5.07 2.32 -8.85
CA ALA A 136 6.31 2.79 -9.45
C ALA A 136 6.12 3.43 -10.83
N ARG A 137 5.26 2.86 -11.69
CA ARG A 137 4.95 3.42 -13.01
C ARG A 137 4.19 4.74 -12.91
N GLU A 138 3.24 4.83 -11.99
CA GLU A 138 2.49 6.06 -11.72
C GLU A 138 3.39 7.20 -11.24
N LEU A 139 4.43 6.84 -10.48
CA LEU A 139 5.35 7.79 -9.84
C LEU A 139 6.65 8.08 -10.61
N GLY A 140 6.95 7.30 -11.66
CA GLY A 140 8.22 7.43 -12.39
C GLY A 140 9.44 6.95 -11.59
N ILE A 141 9.28 5.87 -10.81
CA ILE A 141 10.36 5.23 -10.07
C ILE A 141 11.16 4.32 -11.00
N ASP A 142 12.50 4.40 -10.91
CA ASP A 142 13.42 3.74 -11.83
C ASP A 142 13.51 2.22 -11.58
N GLU A 143 13.33 1.79 -10.34
CA GLU A 143 13.53 0.40 -9.93
C GLU A 143 12.66 -0.02 -8.75
N VAL A 144 12.24 -1.29 -8.74
CA VAL A 144 11.37 -1.84 -7.71
C VAL A 144 11.90 -3.19 -7.23
N HIS A 145 12.03 -3.32 -5.92
CA HIS A 145 12.21 -4.59 -5.22
C HIS A 145 11.00 -4.83 -4.33
N ALA A 146 10.20 -5.84 -4.65
CA ALA A 146 8.92 -6.14 -4.02
C ALA A 146 8.94 -7.50 -3.29
N GLY A 147 8.00 -7.72 -2.37
CA GLY A 147 7.92 -8.94 -1.56
C GLY A 147 9.08 -9.10 -0.59
N LEU A 148 9.72 -8.00 -0.17
CA LEU A 148 10.89 -8.03 0.71
C LEU A 148 10.51 -8.18 2.19
N LEU A 149 11.23 -9.06 2.88
CA LEU A 149 11.33 -9.07 4.33
C LEU A 149 12.23 -7.90 4.83
N PRO A 150 12.10 -7.48 6.10
CA PRO A 150 12.93 -6.40 6.67
C PRO A 150 14.45 -6.60 6.44
N GLU A 151 14.95 -7.82 6.64
CA GLU A 151 16.37 -8.14 6.46
C GLU A 151 16.79 -8.03 4.98
N GLN A 152 15.88 -8.33 4.06
CA GLN A 152 16.13 -8.24 2.63
C GLN A 152 16.14 -6.77 2.17
N LYS A 153 15.32 -5.90 2.78
CA LYS A 153 15.42 -4.44 2.55
C LYS A 153 16.80 -3.91 2.94
N LEU A 154 17.32 -4.33 4.11
CA LEU A 154 18.66 -3.96 4.56
C LEU A 154 19.75 -4.39 3.57
N GLU A 155 19.71 -5.64 3.10
CA GLU A 155 20.69 -6.13 2.12
C GLU A 155 20.55 -5.45 0.75
N ALA A 156 19.34 -5.07 0.35
CA ALA A 156 19.11 -4.28 -0.85
C ALA A 156 19.76 -2.90 -0.74
N VAL A 157 19.58 -2.18 0.38
CA VAL A 157 20.22 -0.87 0.62
C VAL A 157 21.75 -0.98 0.52
N LYS A 158 22.35 -1.96 1.21
CA LYS A 158 23.81 -2.18 1.15
C LYS A 158 24.31 -2.47 -0.26
N THR A 159 23.51 -3.18 -1.05
CA THR A 159 23.86 -3.52 -2.43
C THR A 159 23.77 -2.28 -3.32
N ILE A 160 22.70 -1.51 -3.22
CA ILE A 160 22.52 -0.25 -3.95
C ILE A 160 23.64 0.74 -3.60
N GLN A 161 24.02 0.85 -2.32
CA GLN A 161 25.14 1.68 -1.88
C GLN A 161 26.46 1.29 -2.55
N ARG A 162 26.77 -0.02 -2.57
CA ARG A 162 27.99 -0.54 -3.22
C ARG A 162 28.01 -0.27 -4.73
N GLU A 163 26.86 -0.31 -5.39
CA GLU A 163 26.74 -0.14 -6.84
C GLU A 163 26.64 1.32 -7.28
N SER A 164 25.94 2.15 -6.52
CA SER A 164 25.51 3.49 -6.92
C SER A 164 26.16 4.61 -6.12
N GLY A 165 26.84 4.30 -5.02
CA GLY A 165 27.46 5.26 -4.11
C GLY A 165 26.52 5.72 -3.00
N PRO A 166 26.72 6.94 -2.47
CA PRO A 166 25.96 7.45 -1.33
C PRO A 166 24.44 7.36 -1.55
N THR A 167 23.74 6.78 -0.59
CA THR A 167 22.31 6.48 -0.69
C THR A 167 21.56 7.12 0.47
N ALA A 168 20.45 7.80 0.15
CA ALA A 168 19.47 8.22 1.13
C ALA A 168 18.30 7.22 1.13
N MET A 169 17.90 6.75 2.31
CA MET A 169 16.72 5.90 2.47
C MET A 169 15.60 6.68 3.14
N VAL A 170 14.37 6.51 2.66
CA VAL A 170 13.16 7.13 3.23
C VAL A 170 12.24 6.03 3.72
N GLY A 171 11.70 6.14 4.94
CA GLY A 171 10.79 5.15 5.53
C GLY A 171 9.97 5.71 6.69
N ASP A 172 8.94 4.99 7.11
CA ASP A 172 7.98 5.43 8.13
C ASP A 172 7.84 4.47 9.33
N GLY A 173 8.50 3.30 9.31
CA GLY A 173 8.18 2.22 10.26
C GLY A 173 9.34 1.49 10.92
N ILE A 174 9.00 0.71 11.96
CA ILE A 174 9.88 -0.24 12.66
C ILE A 174 10.56 -1.20 11.67
N ASN A 175 9.83 -1.63 10.65
CA ASN A 175 10.33 -2.57 9.64
C ASN A 175 11.42 -1.98 8.75
N ASP A 176 11.48 -0.65 8.63
CA ASP A 176 12.46 0.05 7.81
C ASP A 176 13.64 0.58 8.64
N ALA A 177 13.51 0.63 9.97
CA ALA A 177 14.54 1.16 10.87
C ALA A 177 15.95 0.55 10.66
N PRO A 178 16.12 -0.79 10.50
CA PRO A 178 17.44 -1.36 10.24
C PRO A 178 18.06 -0.88 8.92
N ALA A 179 17.23 -0.72 7.88
CA ALA A 179 17.68 -0.29 6.58
C ALA A 179 17.92 1.24 6.54
N LEU A 180 17.11 2.02 7.27
CA LEU A 180 17.31 3.46 7.47
C LEU A 180 18.67 3.74 8.11
N GLY A 181 19.02 3.04 9.20
CA GLY A 181 20.30 3.21 9.87
C GLY A 181 21.52 2.68 9.11
N ALA A 182 21.30 1.90 8.04
CA ALA A 182 22.38 1.42 7.17
C ALA A 182 22.63 2.34 5.96
N ALA A 183 21.67 3.19 5.61
CA ALA A 183 21.81 4.19 4.56
C ALA A 183 22.89 5.22 4.94
N ASP A 184 23.44 5.93 3.96
CA ASP A 184 24.36 7.05 4.26
C ASP A 184 23.61 8.22 4.87
N ILE A 185 22.32 8.35 4.51
CA ILE A 185 21.36 9.27 5.14
C ILE A 185 20.04 8.52 5.31
N GLY A 186 19.64 8.26 6.56
CA GLY A 186 18.31 7.79 6.91
C GLY A 186 17.34 8.96 7.07
N ILE A 187 16.18 8.90 6.41
CA ILE A 187 15.12 9.91 6.47
C ILE A 187 13.83 9.25 6.98
N ALA A 188 13.39 9.60 8.19
CA ALA A 188 12.13 9.16 8.74
C ALA A 188 10.99 10.13 8.36
N MET A 189 9.85 9.60 7.92
CA MET A 189 8.65 10.36 7.54
C MET A 189 7.67 10.55 8.72
N GLY A 190 7.24 11.79 8.93
CA GLY A 190 6.07 12.19 9.73
C GLY A 190 6.17 12.02 11.25
N ALA A 191 5.33 12.75 11.99
CA ALA A 191 5.04 12.49 13.41
C ALA A 191 4.38 11.12 13.68
N ALA A 192 4.05 10.38 12.62
CA ALA A 192 3.55 9.00 12.64
C ALA A 192 4.67 7.96 12.46
N GLY A 193 5.90 8.40 12.18
CA GLY A 193 7.08 7.54 12.25
C GLY A 193 7.14 6.91 13.63
N THR A 194 7.24 5.58 13.69
CA THR A 194 7.40 4.90 14.98
C THR A 194 8.64 5.43 15.69
N ASP A 195 8.65 5.56 17.02
CA ASP A 195 9.78 6.11 17.79
C ASP A 195 11.14 5.51 17.33
N VAL A 196 11.14 4.20 17.04
CA VAL A 196 12.29 3.46 16.52
C VAL A 196 12.83 3.99 15.18
N ALA A 197 11.95 4.38 14.26
CA ALA A 197 12.34 4.93 12.96
C ALA A 197 12.93 6.34 13.11
N ILE A 198 12.36 7.17 13.99
CA ILE A 198 12.87 8.51 14.29
C ILE A 198 14.24 8.43 14.97
N GLU A 199 14.44 7.50 15.91
CA GLU A 199 15.72 7.28 16.59
C GLU A 199 16.81 6.72 15.66
N SER A 200 16.42 6.00 14.61
CA SER A 200 17.36 5.36 13.67
C SER A 200 17.73 6.23 12.46
N ALA A 201 17.08 7.38 12.28
CA ALA A 201 17.25 8.25 11.12
C ALA A 201 18.11 9.47 11.44
N ASP A 202 18.89 9.92 10.45
CA ASP A 202 19.67 11.17 10.53
C ASP A 202 18.78 12.41 10.40
N ILE A 203 17.67 12.28 9.65
CA ILE A 203 16.70 13.35 9.39
C ILE A 203 15.30 12.82 9.72
N ALA A 204 14.56 13.57 10.54
CA ALA A 204 13.14 13.31 10.78
C ALA A 204 12.29 14.44 10.17
N LEU A 205 11.38 14.08 9.26
CA LEU A 205 10.41 15.03 8.70
C LEU A 205 9.21 15.14 9.65
N MET A 206 9.05 16.31 10.27
CA MET A 206 7.95 16.55 11.23
C MET A 206 6.57 16.50 10.57
N ALA A 207 6.50 16.75 9.27
CA ALA A 207 5.29 16.64 8.46
C ALA A 207 5.39 15.42 7.54
N ASP A 208 4.24 14.83 7.24
CA ASP A 208 4.12 13.73 6.31
C ASP A 208 4.04 14.25 4.85
N ASP A 209 5.10 14.95 4.44
CA ASP A 209 5.22 15.69 3.18
C ASP A 209 6.54 15.34 2.48
N LEU A 210 6.45 14.62 1.35
CA LEU A 210 7.62 14.17 0.59
C LEU A 210 8.33 15.33 -0.11
N GLY A 211 7.65 16.46 -0.33
CA GLY A 211 8.21 17.68 -0.89
C GLY A 211 9.34 18.27 -0.04
N LYS A 212 9.42 17.91 1.24
CA LYS A 212 10.49 18.33 2.15
C LYS A 212 11.85 17.72 1.85
N ILE A 213 11.89 16.57 1.18
CA ILE A 213 13.15 15.91 0.86
C ILE A 213 13.93 16.69 -0.21
N PRO A 214 13.32 17.07 -1.36
CA PRO A 214 13.96 18.00 -2.30
C PRO A 214 14.38 19.33 -1.68
N GLU A 215 13.54 19.92 -0.80
CA GLU A 215 13.88 21.16 -0.09
C GLU A 215 15.14 20.99 0.77
N ALA A 216 15.26 19.89 1.51
CA ALA A 216 16.42 19.58 2.34
C ALA A 216 17.70 19.42 1.51
N ILE A 217 17.64 18.74 0.37
CA ILE A 217 18.78 18.61 -0.56
C ILE A 217 19.21 19.98 -1.10
N GLY A 218 18.24 20.83 -1.46
CA GLY A 218 18.50 22.20 -1.89
C GLY A 218 19.18 23.04 -0.81
N LEU A 219 18.70 22.96 0.44
CA LEU A 219 19.28 23.66 1.58
C LEU A 219 20.71 23.17 1.89
N ALA A 220 20.94 21.86 1.84
CA ALA A 220 22.27 21.29 2.02
C ALA A 220 23.25 21.81 0.96
N SER A 221 22.82 21.86 -0.30
CA SER A 221 23.62 22.39 -1.40
C SER A 221 23.95 23.88 -1.23
N ALA A 222 22.96 24.71 -0.86
CA ALA A 222 23.17 26.13 -0.60
C ALA A 222 24.13 26.37 0.58
N THR A 223 24.00 25.56 1.63
CA THR A 223 24.88 25.63 2.82
C THR A 223 26.32 25.28 2.47
N LEU A 224 26.54 24.19 1.72
CA LEU A 224 27.88 23.81 1.26
C LEU A 224 28.52 24.87 0.36
N ASN A 225 27.73 25.56 -0.48
CA ASN A 225 28.23 26.66 -1.30
C ASN A 225 28.61 27.90 -0.49
N ASN A 226 28.01 28.12 0.68
CA ASN A 226 28.36 29.23 1.57
C ASN A 226 29.58 28.92 2.46
N ILE A 227 29.87 27.63 2.69
CA ILE A 227 31.03 27.19 3.48
C ILE A 227 32.31 27.14 2.64
N ARG A 228 32.19 26.86 1.34
CA ARG A 228 33.30 26.84 0.37
C ARG A 228 33.80 28.23 0.02
#